data_AF-A0AAD8JLE8-F1
#
_entry.id   AF-A0AAD8JLE8-F1
#
_cell.length_a   1.000
_cell.length_b   1.000
_cell.length_c   1.000
_cell.angle_alpha   90.00
_cell.angle_beta   90.00
_cell.angle_gamma   90.00
#
_symmetry.space_group_name_H-M   'P 1'
#
loop_
_entity.id
_entity.type
_entity.pdbx_description
1 polymer ?
#
loop_
_entity_poly.entity_id
_entity_poly.type
_entity_poly.pdbx_seq_one_letter_code
_entity_poly.pdbx_strand_id
1 'polypeptide(L)'
;MPKHQHENVWNGRRLGNPSVAGYFKAQNKLPVTFTPTDLVCCRTLQGHSGKVYSLDWTPEKNRIVSASQDGRLIVWNALTSQKTHAIKLPCPWVMTCAFSPSGQSVACGGLDSICSIFNLNSSMDKDGNVPVSRMLSGHKGYVSSCQYVPDEDTHLITSSGDHTCILWDITTGLRTSVFGGEFQSGHTADVLSVSINGSNSRMFVSGSCNATARLWDTRVATPSIQAANSDSDIPQVTSIAFSISGRLLFAGYANGDCYVWDTLLAQVVLNLGSLHNSHEGRISCLGFWAFGGHRKVT
;
A
#
# COMPACT_ATOMS: atom_id res chain seq x y z
N MET A 1 27.97 46.31 -0.33
CA MET A 1 27.23 45.20 -0.97
C MET A 1 26.67 44.27 0.11
N PRO A 2 25.39 44.39 0.46
CA PRO A 2 24.69 43.39 1.28
C PRO A 2 23.69 42.57 0.45
N LYS A 3 23.47 41.34 0.92
CA LYS A 3 22.62 40.29 0.35
C LYS A 3 21.14 40.66 0.48
N HIS A 4 20.38 40.54 -0.61
CA HIS A 4 18.92 40.59 -0.58
C HIS A 4 18.36 39.29 0.02
N GLN A 5 17.68 39.42 1.16
CA GLN A 5 16.68 38.46 1.62
C GLN A 5 15.44 38.64 0.73
N HIS A 6 15.00 37.58 0.07
CA HIS A 6 13.67 37.54 -0.55
C HIS A 6 12.66 37.10 0.51
N GLU A 7 11.92 38.06 1.05
CA GLU A 7 10.67 37.81 1.77
C GLU A 7 9.62 37.33 0.75
N ASN A 8 9.22 36.06 0.83
CA ASN A 8 8.05 35.57 0.11
C ASN A 8 6.78 35.95 0.86
N VAL A 9 6.24 37.12 0.51
CA VAL A 9 4.91 37.59 0.93
C VAL A 9 3.86 36.72 0.22
N TRP A 10 3.26 35.80 0.98
CA TRP A 10 2.10 35.02 0.54
C TRP A 10 0.84 35.89 0.57
N ASN A 11 0.50 36.50 -0.57
CA ASN A 11 -0.80 37.11 -0.76
C ASN A 11 -1.83 36.04 -1.16
N GLY A 12 -2.85 35.90 -0.29
CA GLY A 12 -3.93 34.94 -0.44
C GLY A 12 -4.61 35.00 -1.81
N ARG A 13 -4.53 33.90 -2.56
CA ARG A 13 -5.51 33.56 -3.59
C ARG A 13 -6.38 32.42 -3.06
N ARG A 14 -7.66 32.73 -2.92
CA ARG A 14 -8.75 31.82 -2.61
C ARG A 14 -8.65 30.57 -3.49
N LEU A 15 -8.51 29.40 -2.86
CA LEU A 15 -8.76 28.10 -3.49
C LEU A 15 -10.25 27.99 -3.82
N GLY A 16 -10.62 28.47 -4.99
CA GLY A 16 -11.92 28.24 -5.60
C GLY A 16 -11.79 27.27 -6.74
N ASN A 17 -11.51 25.99 -6.45
CA ASN A 17 -11.68 24.93 -7.45
C ASN A 17 -13.13 24.40 -7.32
N PRO A 18 -14.04 24.67 -8.29
CA PRO A 18 -15.48 24.45 -8.12
C PRO A 18 -15.87 22.99 -7.89
N SER A 19 -15.07 22.03 -8.37
CA SER A 19 -15.35 20.59 -8.27
C SER A 19 -15.20 20.06 -6.84
N VAL A 20 -14.15 20.46 -6.14
CA VAL A 20 -13.82 19.97 -4.79
C VAL A 20 -14.71 20.63 -3.76
N ALA A 21 -14.81 21.97 -3.83
CA ALA A 21 -15.70 22.73 -2.99
C ALA A 21 -17.16 22.32 -3.24
N GLY A 22 -17.54 22.04 -4.49
CA GLY A 22 -18.86 21.51 -4.86
C GLY A 22 -19.15 20.15 -4.25
N TYR A 23 -18.22 19.19 -4.32
CA TYR A 23 -18.38 17.85 -3.74
C TYR A 23 -18.50 17.88 -2.21
N PHE A 24 -17.65 18.64 -1.51
CA PHE A 24 -17.74 18.76 -0.05
C PHE A 24 -18.94 19.59 0.42
N LYS A 25 -19.31 20.64 -0.34
CA LYS A 25 -20.52 21.44 -0.08
C LYS A 25 -21.79 20.63 -0.34
N ALA A 26 -21.81 19.73 -1.33
CA ALA A 26 -22.90 18.78 -1.57
C ALA A 26 -23.06 17.77 -0.42
N GLN A 27 -22.00 17.52 0.37
CA GLN A 27 -22.05 16.69 1.58
C GLN A 27 -22.31 17.49 2.87
N ASN A 28 -22.65 18.78 2.79
CA ASN A 28 -22.85 19.66 3.95
C ASN A 28 -21.67 19.67 4.95
N LYS A 29 -20.44 19.43 4.48
CA LYS A 29 -19.24 19.47 5.33
C LYS A 29 -18.52 20.79 5.15
N LEU A 30 -18.35 21.52 6.25
CA LEU A 30 -17.52 22.73 6.28
C LEU A 30 -16.04 22.34 6.10
N PRO A 31 -15.25 23.12 5.35
CA PRO A 31 -13.82 22.87 5.23
C PRO A 31 -13.17 22.95 6.60
N VAL A 32 -12.47 21.88 6.99
CA VAL A 32 -11.68 21.83 8.22
C VAL A 32 -10.30 22.40 7.92
N THR A 33 -9.89 23.42 8.66
CA THR A 33 -8.53 23.94 8.59
C THR A 33 -7.62 23.02 9.40
N PHE A 34 -6.62 22.45 8.75
CA PHE A 34 -5.58 21.69 9.43
C PHE A 34 -4.53 22.65 9.98
N THR A 35 -4.06 22.39 11.21
CA THR A 35 -2.82 23.00 11.69
C THR A 35 -1.66 22.43 10.89
N PRO A 36 -0.54 23.19 10.73
CA PRO A 36 0.67 22.64 10.13
C PRO A 36 1.04 21.31 10.79
N THR A 37 1.39 20.31 9.99
CA THR A 37 1.87 19.03 10.50
C THR A 37 3.35 19.16 10.83
N ASP A 38 3.70 19.18 12.11
CA ASP A 38 5.08 19.24 12.59
C ASP A 38 5.76 17.87 12.53
N LEU A 39 5.86 17.29 11.33
CA LEU A 39 6.57 16.02 11.12
C LEU A 39 8.07 16.28 11.03
N VAL A 40 8.82 15.76 11.99
CA VAL A 40 10.29 15.76 12.00
C VAL A 40 10.82 14.34 12.02
N CYS A 41 12.00 14.13 11.43
CA CYS A 41 12.68 12.85 11.50
C CYS A 41 13.11 12.57 12.95
N CYS A 42 12.36 11.72 13.65
CA CYS A 42 12.69 11.36 15.04
C CYS A 42 13.83 10.34 15.13
N ARG A 43 13.94 9.43 14.15
CA ARG A 43 14.92 8.34 14.14
C ARG A 43 15.32 7.93 12.72
N THR A 44 16.53 7.41 12.58
CA THR A 44 17.05 6.85 11.34
C THR A 44 17.42 5.38 11.55
N LEU A 45 16.74 4.48 10.84
CA LEU A 45 17.00 3.04 10.90
C LEU A 45 17.99 2.66 9.78
N GLN A 46 19.15 2.10 10.13
CA GLN A 46 20.16 1.66 9.16
C GLN A 46 20.50 0.18 9.33
N GLY A 47 20.60 -0.54 8.23
CA GLY A 47 21.01 -1.94 8.28
C GLY A 47 20.80 -2.78 7.03
N HIS A 48 19.93 -2.38 6.12
CA HIS A 48 19.87 -2.97 4.79
C HIS A 48 21.09 -2.52 3.97
N SER A 49 21.64 -3.45 3.18
CA SER A 49 22.75 -3.17 2.26
C SER A 49 22.27 -2.85 0.85
N GLY A 50 20.98 -3.07 0.58
CA GLY A 50 20.32 -2.77 -0.69
C GLY A 50 19.20 -1.73 -0.53
N LYS A 51 18.52 -1.44 -1.65
CA LYS A 51 17.34 -0.57 -1.67
C LYS A 51 16.22 -1.21 -0.86
N VAL A 52 15.58 -0.43 0.01
CA VAL A 52 14.38 -0.84 0.73
C VAL A 52 13.17 -0.59 -0.16
N TYR A 53 12.38 -1.62 -0.43
CA TYR A 53 11.25 -1.56 -1.36
C TYR A 53 9.90 -1.43 -0.66
N SER A 54 9.76 -2.08 0.48
CA SER A 54 8.50 -2.12 1.21
C SER A 54 8.75 -2.10 2.70
N LEU A 55 7.78 -1.59 3.44
CA LEU A 55 7.73 -1.62 4.88
C LEU A 55 6.29 -1.81 5.34
N ASP A 56 6.13 -2.39 6.51
CA ASP A 56 4.84 -2.48 7.17
C ASP A 56 4.99 -2.35 8.69
N TRP A 57 3.94 -1.86 9.34
CA TRP A 57 3.90 -1.65 10.79
C TRP A 57 3.10 -2.76 11.45
N THR A 58 3.53 -3.18 12.64
CA THR A 58 2.64 -4.00 13.47
C THR A 58 1.42 -3.20 13.91
N PRO A 59 0.28 -3.86 14.18
CA PRO A 59 -0.91 -3.20 14.71
C PRO A 59 -0.65 -2.47 16.04
N GLU A 60 0.23 -2.99 16.91
CA GLU A 60 0.61 -2.35 18.17
C GLU A 60 1.56 -1.15 18.01
N LYS A 61 1.98 -0.84 16.76
CA LYS A 61 2.85 0.30 16.41
C LYS A 61 4.20 0.32 17.11
N ASN A 62 4.66 -0.83 17.57
CA ASN A 62 5.94 -0.99 18.27
C ASN A 62 7.04 -1.59 17.37
N ARG A 63 6.67 -2.24 16.26
CA ARG A 63 7.61 -2.89 15.35
C ARG A 63 7.32 -2.52 13.90
N ILE A 64 8.38 -2.57 13.10
CA ILE A 64 8.37 -2.32 11.66
C ILE A 64 9.07 -3.50 10.99
N VAL A 65 8.56 -3.99 9.87
CA VAL A 65 9.26 -4.91 8.99
C VAL A 65 9.64 -4.15 7.74
N SER A 66 10.83 -4.38 7.22
CA SER A 66 11.27 -3.82 5.95
C SER A 66 11.81 -4.92 5.04
N ALA A 67 11.45 -4.82 3.75
CA ALA A 67 11.91 -5.69 2.68
C ALA A 67 12.91 -4.97 1.78
N SER A 68 13.94 -5.68 1.34
CA SER A 68 15.06 -5.09 0.61
C SER A 68 15.52 -5.94 -0.57
N GLN A 69 16.16 -5.23 -1.50
CA GLN A 69 16.91 -5.80 -2.61
C GLN A 69 17.98 -6.81 -2.15
N ASP A 70 18.53 -6.62 -0.96
CA ASP A 70 19.60 -7.47 -0.40
C ASP A 70 19.17 -8.90 -0.03
N GLY A 71 17.90 -9.26 -0.23
CA GLY A 71 17.40 -10.60 0.07
C GLY A 71 17.14 -10.82 1.56
N ARG A 72 16.87 -9.74 2.32
CA ARG A 72 16.54 -9.83 3.74
C ARG A 72 15.24 -9.10 4.08
N LEU A 73 14.55 -9.63 5.08
CA LEU A 73 13.65 -8.85 5.93
C LEU A 73 14.38 -8.44 7.20
N ILE A 74 14.20 -7.20 7.64
CA ILE A 74 14.60 -6.79 8.98
C ILE A 74 13.37 -6.38 9.76
N VAL A 75 13.23 -6.90 10.98
CA VAL A 75 12.20 -6.49 11.93
C VAL A 75 12.83 -5.57 12.98
N TRP A 76 12.35 -4.35 13.04
CA TRP A 76 12.84 -3.28 13.90
C TRP A 76 11.93 -3.07 15.08
N ASN A 77 12.49 -2.70 16.22
CA ASN A 77 11.76 -2.00 17.26
C ASN A 77 11.70 -0.51 16.89
N ALA A 78 10.48 0.02 16.70
CA ALA A 78 10.27 1.39 16.25
C ALA A 78 10.74 2.45 17.28
N LEU A 79 10.67 2.11 18.57
CA LEU A 79 11.02 3.02 19.67
C LEU A 79 12.52 3.07 19.93
N THR A 80 13.23 1.94 19.82
CA THR A 80 14.65 1.83 20.15
C THR A 80 15.58 1.78 18.93
N SER A 81 15.02 1.66 17.72
CA SER A 81 15.76 1.46 16.47
C SER A 81 16.57 0.15 16.39
N GLN A 82 16.39 -0.77 17.34
CA GLN A 82 17.11 -2.04 17.34
C GLN A 82 16.53 -3.04 16.35
N LYS A 83 17.41 -3.85 15.75
CA LYS A 83 17.03 -5.00 14.92
C LYS A 83 16.66 -6.15 15.85
N THR A 84 15.39 -6.50 15.88
CA THR A 84 14.90 -7.66 16.64
C THR A 84 15.09 -8.96 15.88
N HIS A 85 14.90 -8.92 14.55
CA HIS A 85 15.10 -10.07 13.66
C HIS A 85 15.76 -9.63 12.37
N ALA A 86 16.61 -10.49 11.81
CA ALA A 86 17.16 -10.36 10.46
C ALA A 86 16.94 -11.69 9.74
N ILE A 87 15.94 -11.73 8.86
CA ILE A 87 15.50 -12.96 8.19
C ILE A 87 16.12 -12.98 6.80
N LYS A 88 16.97 -13.98 6.55
CA LYS A 88 17.58 -14.19 5.23
C LYS A 88 16.63 -14.99 4.36
N LEU A 89 16.39 -14.51 3.15
CA LEU A 89 15.56 -15.20 2.17
C LEU A 89 16.39 -15.98 1.15
N PRO A 90 15.80 -17.02 0.52
CA PRO A 90 16.50 -17.80 -0.50
C PRO A 90 16.84 -16.99 -1.76
N CYS A 91 16.07 -15.96 -2.07
CA CYS A 91 16.22 -15.13 -3.27
C CYS A 91 16.43 -13.65 -2.91
N PRO A 92 17.33 -12.92 -3.60
CA PRO A 92 17.40 -11.46 -3.54
C PRO A 92 16.14 -10.81 -4.15
N TRP A 93 16.04 -9.48 -4.07
CA TRP A 93 14.88 -8.70 -4.53
C TRP A 93 13.56 -9.05 -3.85
N VAL A 94 13.52 -8.86 -2.53
CA VAL A 94 12.27 -8.89 -1.77
C VAL A 94 11.54 -7.59 -2.00
N MET A 95 10.42 -7.64 -2.71
CA MET A 95 9.71 -6.45 -3.17
C MET A 95 8.62 -6.02 -2.19
N THR A 96 8.07 -6.96 -1.43
CA THR A 96 6.96 -6.71 -0.52
C THR A 96 7.15 -7.42 0.81
N CYS A 97 6.63 -6.80 1.87
CA CYS A 97 6.46 -7.41 3.19
C CYS A 97 5.15 -6.96 3.83
N ALA A 98 4.57 -7.79 4.69
CA ALA A 98 3.41 -7.45 5.49
C ALA A 98 3.46 -8.16 6.85
N PHE A 99 3.01 -7.49 7.90
CA PHE A 99 2.76 -8.12 9.19
C PHE A 99 1.40 -8.79 9.24
N SER A 100 1.33 -9.91 9.98
CA SER A 100 0.05 -10.48 10.38
C SER A 100 -0.70 -9.53 11.34
N PRO A 101 -2.04 -9.56 11.36
CA PRO A 101 -2.85 -8.83 12.34
C PRO A 101 -2.46 -9.10 13.81
N SER A 102 -1.96 -10.29 14.16
CA SER A 102 -1.42 -10.55 15.50
C SER A 102 0.01 -10.05 15.74
N GLY A 103 0.69 -9.59 14.69
CA GLY A 103 2.12 -9.24 14.72
C GLY A 103 3.06 -10.44 14.93
N GLN A 104 2.57 -11.68 14.95
CA GLN A 104 3.40 -12.87 15.20
C GLN A 104 4.12 -13.37 13.95
N SER A 105 3.58 -13.09 12.77
CA SER A 105 4.15 -13.55 11.50
C SER A 105 4.41 -12.40 10.54
N VAL A 106 5.32 -12.62 9.61
CA VAL A 106 5.58 -11.74 8.47
C VAL A 106 5.47 -12.51 7.17
N ALA A 107 4.76 -11.92 6.21
CA ALA A 107 4.72 -12.38 4.83
C ALA A 107 5.67 -11.54 3.99
N CYS A 108 6.18 -12.13 2.92
CA CYS A 108 6.99 -11.42 1.93
C CYS A 108 6.95 -12.12 0.58
N GLY A 109 7.36 -11.40 -0.45
CA GLY A 109 7.49 -11.94 -1.80
C GLY A 109 8.38 -11.07 -2.67
N GLY A 110 8.80 -11.62 -3.80
CA GLY A 110 9.70 -10.94 -4.72
C GLY A 110 9.82 -11.63 -6.07
N LEU A 111 11.02 -11.59 -6.65
CA LEU A 111 11.28 -12.13 -8.00
C LEU A 111 11.20 -13.65 -8.11
N ASP A 112 11.26 -14.38 -7.00
CA ASP A 112 11.13 -15.84 -6.97
C ASP A 112 9.69 -16.34 -7.20
N SER A 113 8.72 -15.42 -7.35
CA SER A 113 7.30 -15.73 -7.59
C SER A 113 6.62 -16.50 -6.45
N ILE A 114 7.26 -16.57 -5.28
CA ILE A 114 6.75 -17.28 -4.09
C ILE A 114 6.47 -16.25 -3.00
N CYS A 115 5.35 -16.42 -2.29
CA CYS A 115 5.15 -15.71 -1.05
C CYS A 115 5.56 -16.59 0.14
N SER A 116 6.53 -16.12 0.92
CA SER A 116 7.06 -16.85 2.08
C SER A 116 6.52 -16.23 3.37
N ILE A 117 6.08 -17.10 4.30
CA ILE A 117 5.58 -16.73 5.63
C ILE A 117 6.60 -17.17 6.67
N PHE A 118 6.94 -16.27 7.58
CA PHE A 118 7.83 -16.53 8.72
C PHE A 118 7.10 -16.24 10.01
N ASN A 119 7.15 -17.17 10.96
CA ASN A 119 6.66 -16.96 12.31
C ASN A 119 7.82 -16.47 13.18
N LEU A 120 7.68 -15.28 13.75
CA LEU A 120 8.72 -14.61 14.54
C LEU A 120 8.93 -15.24 15.92
N ASN A 121 7.97 -16.07 16.39
CA ASN A 121 8.07 -16.79 17.66
C ASN A 121 8.70 -18.18 17.52
N SER A 122 8.98 -18.62 16.29
CA SER A 122 9.63 -19.91 16.05
C SER A 122 11.08 -19.90 16.56
N SER A 123 11.52 -21.03 17.10
CA SER A 123 12.94 -21.22 17.43
C SER A 123 13.80 -21.06 16.17
N MET A 124 14.88 -20.30 16.29
CA MET A 124 15.86 -20.14 15.22
C MET A 124 16.48 -21.48 14.83
N ASP A 125 16.85 -21.61 13.56
CA ASP A 125 17.61 -22.77 13.08
C ASP A 125 19.06 -22.76 13.61
N LYS A 126 19.84 -23.78 13.23
CA LYS A 126 21.25 -23.93 13.65
C LYS A 126 22.13 -22.75 13.23
N ASP A 127 21.72 -22.03 12.20
CA ASP A 127 22.44 -20.89 11.64
C ASP A 127 21.91 -19.55 12.17
N GLY A 128 20.98 -19.57 13.15
CA GLY A 128 20.41 -18.38 13.77
C GLY A 128 19.34 -17.69 12.91
N ASN A 129 18.81 -18.34 11.88
CA ASN A 129 17.77 -17.78 11.02
C ASN A 129 16.38 -18.21 11.49
N VAL A 130 15.38 -17.36 11.22
CA VAL A 130 13.98 -17.74 11.40
C VAL A 130 13.59 -18.67 10.24
N PRO A 131 13.18 -19.93 10.51
CA PRO A 131 12.83 -20.85 9.44
C PRO A 131 11.55 -20.40 8.73
N VAL A 132 11.46 -20.75 7.44
CA VAL A 132 10.24 -20.53 6.65
C VAL A 132 9.13 -21.39 7.24
N SER A 133 8.05 -20.76 7.70
CA SER A 133 6.88 -21.47 8.22
C SER A 133 6.00 -22.00 7.08
N ARG A 134 5.91 -21.24 5.98
CA ARG A 134 5.17 -21.66 4.78
C ARG A 134 5.67 -20.99 3.51
N MET A 135 5.55 -21.73 2.40
CA MET A 135 5.76 -21.22 1.05
C MET A 135 4.45 -21.32 0.28
N LEU A 136 3.96 -20.18 -0.21
CA LEU A 136 2.76 -20.06 -1.03
C LEU A 136 3.21 -19.94 -2.49
N SER A 137 3.18 -21.06 -3.20
CA SER A 137 3.58 -21.16 -4.60
C SER A 137 2.37 -21.23 -5.52
N GLY A 138 2.37 -20.44 -6.59
CA GLY A 138 1.28 -20.45 -7.56
C GLY A 138 1.23 -19.25 -8.51
N HIS A 139 1.95 -18.18 -8.22
CA HIS A 139 2.18 -17.10 -9.19
C HIS A 139 3.14 -17.54 -10.29
N LYS A 140 2.93 -17.05 -11.51
CA LYS A 140 3.81 -17.30 -12.66
C LYS A 140 4.83 -16.18 -12.89
N GLY A 141 4.74 -15.10 -12.11
CA GLY A 141 5.62 -13.95 -12.15
C GLY A 141 5.91 -13.43 -10.76
N TYR A 142 6.77 -12.41 -10.67
CA TYR A 142 7.21 -11.85 -9.40
C TYR A 142 6.04 -11.36 -8.54
N VAL A 143 6.14 -11.51 -7.22
CA VAL A 143 5.16 -11.00 -6.25
C VAL A 143 5.49 -9.53 -5.97
N SER A 144 4.59 -8.64 -6.36
CA SER A 144 4.80 -7.18 -6.30
C SER A 144 4.34 -6.56 -4.98
N SER A 145 3.24 -7.06 -4.43
CA SER A 145 2.63 -6.58 -3.19
C SER A 145 1.93 -7.73 -2.47
N CYS A 146 1.94 -7.67 -1.14
CA CYS A 146 1.21 -8.61 -0.29
C CYS A 146 0.57 -7.86 0.89
N GLN A 147 -0.61 -8.29 1.31
CA GLN A 147 -1.29 -7.73 2.48
C GLN A 147 -2.09 -8.82 3.17
N TYR A 148 -1.98 -8.91 4.50
CA TYR A 148 -2.86 -9.77 5.29
C TYR A 148 -4.29 -9.24 5.29
N VAL A 149 -5.25 -10.15 5.26
CA VAL A 149 -6.65 -9.79 5.48
C VAL A 149 -6.79 -9.23 6.91
N PRO A 150 -7.42 -8.06 7.11
CA PRO A 150 -7.62 -7.50 8.44
C PRO A 150 -8.32 -8.48 9.38
N ASP A 151 -7.91 -8.47 10.65
CA ASP A 151 -8.46 -9.29 11.74
C ASP A 151 -8.28 -10.83 11.57
N GLU A 152 -7.63 -11.30 10.50
CA GLU A 152 -7.43 -12.71 10.20
C GLU A 152 -5.94 -13.02 9.87
N ASP A 153 -5.28 -13.82 10.72
CA ASP A 153 -3.89 -14.26 10.47
C ASP A 153 -3.75 -15.36 9.41
N THR A 154 -4.87 -15.95 8.99
CA THR A 154 -4.90 -17.13 8.11
C THR A 154 -4.99 -16.78 6.64
N HIS A 155 -5.29 -15.52 6.29
CA HIS A 155 -5.54 -15.13 4.92
C HIS A 155 -4.63 -14.00 4.48
N LEU A 156 -4.14 -14.12 3.24
CA LEU A 156 -3.25 -13.15 2.61
C LEU A 156 -3.73 -12.90 1.18
N ILE A 157 -3.67 -11.64 0.74
CA ILE A 157 -3.83 -11.29 -0.66
C ILE A 157 -2.47 -10.88 -1.21
N THR A 158 -2.12 -11.44 -2.37
CA THR A 158 -0.92 -11.08 -3.13
C THR A 158 -1.30 -10.55 -4.50
N SER A 159 -0.46 -9.68 -5.06
CA SER A 159 -0.47 -9.33 -6.48
C SER A 159 0.85 -9.68 -7.14
N SER A 160 0.80 -9.85 -8.46
CA SER A 160 1.96 -10.29 -9.22
C SER A 160 2.08 -9.66 -10.61
N GLY A 161 3.29 -9.74 -11.16
CA GLY A 161 3.60 -9.54 -12.57
C GLY A 161 2.95 -10.57 -13.50
N ASP A 162 2.28 -11.62 -13.00
CA ASP A 162 1.45 -12.51 -13.82
C ASP A 162 0.04 -11.97 -14.12
N HIS A 163 -0.20 -10.70 -13.78
CA HIS A 163 -1.45 -9.97 -13.98
C HIS A 163 -2.60 -10.42 -13.07
N THR A 164 -2.33 -11.28 -12.09
CA THR A 164 -3.34 -11.79 -11.16
C THR A 164 -3.14 -11.26 -9.74
N CYS A 165 -4.22 -11.28 -8.97
CA CYS A 165 -4.17 -11.28 -7.52
C CYS A 165 -4.64 -12.64 -7.00
N ILE A 166 -4.09 -13.11 -5.89
CA ILE A 166 -4.47 -14.40 -5.30
C ILE A 166 -4.81 -14.19 -3.83
N LEU A 167 -5.95 -14.73 -3.40
CA LEU A 167 -6.29 -14.92 -1.99
C LEU A 167 -5.80 -16.31 -1.57
N TRP A 168 -4.97 -16.33 -0.54
CA TRP A 168 -4.37 -17.54 0.02
C TRP A 168 -4.98 -17.87 1.36
N ASP A 169 -5.14 -19.16 1.61
CA ASP A 169 -5.24 -19.68 2.97
C ASP A 169 -3.86 -20.17 3.40
N ILE A 170 -3.28 -19.48 4.38
CA ILE A 170 -1.96 -19.77 4.94
C ILE A 170 -1.99 -21.09 5.71
N THR A 171 -3.10 -21.48 6.33
CA THR A 171 -3.17 -22.73 7.12
C THR A 171 -3.06 -23.96 6.22
N THR A 172 -3.67 -23.90 5.04
CA THR A 172 -3.63 -25.00 4.05
C THR A 172 -2.51 -24.82 3.02
N GLY A 173 -2.02 -23.59 2.82
CA GLY A 173 -1.06 -23.25 1.77
C GLY A 173 -1.67 -23.23 0.36
N LEU A 174 -3.01 -23.26 0.28
CA LEU A 174 -3.73 -23.34 -0.99
C LEU A 174 -4.20 -21.96 -1.45
N ARG A 175 -4.42 -21.87 -2.76
CA ARG A 175 -5.07 -20.71 -3.41
C ARG A 175 -6.56 -20.84 -3.20
N THR A 176 -7.14 -19.97 -2.37
CA THR A 176 -8.59 -19.93 -2.12
C THR A 176 -9.32 -19.33 -3.32
N SER A 177 -8.76 -18.28 -3.92
CA SER A 177 -9.34 -17.63 -5.10
C SER A 177 -8.26 -16.93 -5.92
N VAL A 178 -8.45 -16.88 -7.24
CA VAL A 178 -7.59 -16.18 -8.19
C VAL A 178 -8.42 -15.10 -8.88
N PHE A 179 -7.92 -13.87 -8.88
CA PHE A 179 -8.57 -12.70 -9.45
C PHE A 179 -7.76 -12.20 -10.64
N GLY A 180 -8.34 -12.25 -11.85
CA GLY A 180 -7.67 -11.90 -13.10
C GLY A 180 -7.02 -13.08 -13.83
N GLY A 181 -6.22 -12.80 -14.86
CA GLY A 181 -5.63 -13.80 -15.76
C GLY A 181 -6.46 -14.02 -17.03
N GLU A 182 -6.78 -15.27 -17.38
CA GLU A 182 -7.55 -15.67 -18.58
C GLU A 182 -9.02 -15.17 -18.58
N PHE A 183 -9.47 -14.58 -17.49
CA PHE A 183 -10.79 -13.96 -17.41
C PHE A 183 -10.80 -12.61 -18.14
N GLN A 184 -11.83 -12.40 -18.97
CA GLN A 184 -12.02 -11.19 -19.79
C GLN A 184 -12.04 -9.87 -18.99
N SER A 185 -12.25 -9.94 -17.68
CA SER A 185 -12.28 -8.79 -16.75
C SER A 185 -11.03 -8.69 -15.85
N GLY A 186 -9.93 -9.37 -16.17
CA GLY A 186 -8.67 -9.29 -15.41
C GLY A 186 -7.82 -8.05 -15.71
N HIS A 187 -6.73 -7.86 -14.97
CA HIS A 187 -5.66 -6.98 -15.42
C HIS A 187 -4.94 -7.60 -16.63
N THR A 188 -4.42 -6.74 -17.50
CA THR A 188 -3.73 -7.11 -18.75
C THR A 188 -2.23 -6.86 -18.71
N ALA A 189 -1.74 -6.33 -17.58
CA ALA A 189 -0.35 -6.08 -17.31
C ALA A 189 -0.09 -6.25 -15.81
N ASP A 190 1.18 -6.15 -15.40
CA ASP A 190 1.64 -6.33 -14.03
C ASP A 190 0.75 -5.60 -13.02
N VAL A 191 0.31 -6.30 -11.98
CA VAL A 191 -0.37 -5.70 -10.86
C VAL A 191 0.69 -5.29 -9.86
N LEU A 192 0.81 -4.00 -9.55
CA LEU A 192 1.90 -3.45 -8.75
C LEU A 192 1.54 -3.25 -7.28
N SER A 193 0.25 -3.07 -6.96
CA SER A 193 -0.20 -2.70 -5.63
C SER A 193 -1.57 -3.29 -5.35
N VAL A 194 -1.76 -3.74 -4.10
CA VAL A 194 -3.06 -4.14 -3.56
C VAL A 194 -3.35 -3.37 -2.29
N SER A 195 -4.62 -3.08 -2.04
CA SER A 195 -5.08 -2.51 -0.78
C SER A 195 -6.41 -3.14 -0.39
N ILE A 196 -6.47 -3.74 0.80
CA ILE A 196 -7.69 -4.29 1.38
C ILE A 196 -8.48 -3.17 2.05
N ASN A 197 -9.80 -3.19 1.90
CA ASN A 197 -10.67 -2.26 2.58
C ASN A 197 -10.71 -2.58 4.08
N GLY A 198 -10.24 -1.63 4.91
CA GLY A 198 -10.17 -1.80 6.36
C GLY A 198 -11.54 -1.88 7.08
N SER A 199 -12.62 -1.37 6.47
CA SER A 199 -13.97 -1.48 7.05
C SER A 199 -14.74 -2.71 6.56
N ASN A 200 -14.33 -3.28 5.41
CA ASN A 200 -14.90 -4.49 4.85
C ASN A 200 -13.81 -5.34 4.22
N SER A 201 -13.28 -6.31 4.98
CA SER A 201 -12.21 -7.21 4.55
C SER A 201 -12.56 -8.11 3.37
N ARG A 202 -13.84 -8.15 2.95
CA ARG A 202 -14.29 -8.85 1.74
C ARG A 202 -14.04 -8.05 0.47
N MET A 203 -13.58 -6.81 0.56
CA MET A 203 -13.28 -5.98 -0.61
C MET A 203 -11.81 -5.59 -0.63
N PHE A 204 -11.21 -5.63 -1.82
CA PHE A 204 -9.87 -5.11 -2.03
C PHE A 204 -9.76 -4.46 -3.40
N VAL A 205 -8.76 -3.60 -3.57
CA VAL A 205 -8.45 -2.96 -4.85
C VAL A 205 -7.06 -3.38 -5.28
N SER A 206 -6.88 -3.56 -6.59
CA SER A 206 -5.60 -3.76 -7.22
C SER A 206 -5.31 -2.65 -8.24
N GLY A 207 -4.04 -2.25 -8.34
CA GLY A 207 -3.54 -1.25 -9.27
C GLY A 207 -2.50 -1.85 -10.19
N SER A 208 -2.60 -1.55 -11.49
CA SER A 208 -1.80 -2.20 -12.52
C SER A 208 -1.14 -1.24 -13.50
N CYS A 209 -0.07 -1.74 -14.13
CA CYS A 209 0.59 -1.13 -15.28
C CYS A 209 -0.34 -0.93 -16.49
N ASN A 210 -1.49 -1.59 -16.56
CA ASN A 210 -2.49 -1.33 -17.59
C ASN A 210 -3.32 -0.07 -17.32
N ALA A 211 -2.86 0.77 -16.38
CA ALA A 211 -3.44 2.03 -15.97
C ALA A 211 -4.85 1.95 -15.37
N THR A 212 -5.26 0.76 -14.92
CA THR A 212 -6.54 0.55 -14.26
C THR A 212 -6.36 0.27 -12.76
N ALA A 213 -7.30 0.77 -11.99
CA ALA A 213 -7.58 0.28 -10.64
C ALA A 213 -8.86 -0.58 -10.70
N ARG A 214 -8.83 -1.77 -10.09
CA ARG A 214 -9.99 -2.68 -10.07
C ARG A 214 -10.38 -2.98 -8.64
N LEU A 215 -11.68 -2.84 -8.35
CA LEU A 215 -12.29 -3.23 -7.07
C LEU A 215 -12.80 -4.66 -7.19
N TRP A 216 -12.51 -5.47 -6.19
CA TRP A 216 -12.84 -6.89 -6.15
C TRP A 216 -13.63 -7.20 -4.89
N ASP A 217 -14.57 -8.15 -4.99
CA ASP A 217 -15.20 -8.81 -3.86
C ASP A 217 -14.56 -10.19 -3.72
N THR A 218 -14.00 -10.52 -2.57
CA THR A 218 -13.31 -11.82 -2.37
C THR A 218 -14.25 -13.01 -2.42
N ARG A 219 -15.57 -12.78 -2.36
CA ARG A 219 -16.59 -13.82 -2.47
C ARG A 219 -16.96 -14.13 -3.92
N VAL A 220 -16.58 -13.29 -4.88
CA VAL A 220 -16.97 -13.41 -6.29
C VAL A 220 -15.75 -13.23 -7.18
N ALA A 221 -15.57 -14.10 -8.17
CA ALA A 221 -14.38 -14.08 -9.03
C ALA A 221 -14.32 -12.89 -10.03
N THR A 222 -15.39 -12.09 -10.14
CA THR A 222 -15.48 -10.95 -11.06
C THR A 222 -15.22 -9.63 -10.35
N PRO A 223 -14.48 -8.69 -10.96
CA PRO A 223 -14.31 -7.36 -10.38
C PRO A 223 -15.67 -6.66 -10.35
N SER A 224 -15.90 -5.87 -9.31
CA SER A 224 -17.13 -5.09 -9.16
C SER A 224 -17.07 -3.78 -9.92
N ILE A 225 -15.90 -3.13 -10.02
CA ILE A 225 -15.75 -1.81 -10.67
C ILE A 225 -14.36 -1.71 -11.32
N GLN A 226 -14.31 -1.19 -12.55
CA GLN A 226 -13.08 -0.79 -13.25
C GLN A 226 -13.00 0.74 -13.29
N ALA A 227 -11.93 1.28 -12.71
CA ALA A 227 -11.55 2.68 -12.83
C ALA A 227 -10.47 2.79 -13.93
N ALA A 228 -10.85 3.33 -15.09
CA ALA A 228 -9.95 3.66 -16.19
C ALA A 228 -10.26 5.10 -16.64
N ASN A 229 -9.23 5.93 -16.81
CA ASN A 229 -9.39 7.18 -17.56
C ASN A 229 -9.42 6.82 -19.05
N SER A 230 -10.35 7.36 -19.82
CA SER A 230 -10.65 6.90 -21.19
C SER A 230 -9.69 7.41 -22.28
N ASP A 231 -8.57 8.05 -21.94
CA ASP A 231 -7.64 8.61 -22.93
C ASP A 231 -6.48 7.67 -23.24
N SER A 232 -5.98 7.70 -24.48
CA SER A 232 -5.08 6.69 -25.06
C SER A 232 -3.62 6.69 -24.55
N ASP A 233 -3.28 7.50 -23.54
CA ASP A 233 -1.90 7.70 -23.07
C ASP A 233 -1.82 7.69 -21.52
N ILE A 234 -2.49 6.71 -20.91
CA ILE A 234 -2.69 6.67 -19.46
C ILE A 234 -1.42 6.20 -18.73
N PRO A 235 -0.95 6.94 -17.72
CA PRO A 235 0.16 6.50 -16.87
C PRO A 235 -0.22 5.24 -16.06
N GLN A 236 0.78 4.42 -15.73
CA GLN A 236 0.62 3.21 -14.92
C GLN A 236 0.09 3.55 -13.52
N VAL A 237 -0.80 2.71 -12.96
CA VAL A 237 -1.16 2.81 -11.53
C VAL A 237 -0.09 2.10 -10.73
N THR A 238 0.62 2.88 -9.92
CA THR A 238 1.83 2.43 -9.22
C THR A 238 1.60 2.17 -7.75
N SER A 239 0.61 2.84 -7.16
CA SER A 239 0.22 2.62 -5.77
C SER A 239 -1.26 2.89 -5.58
N ILE A 240 -1.89 2.10 -4.72
CA ILE A 240 -3.28 2.28 -4.33
C ILE A 240 -3.39 2.18 -2.83
N ALA A 241 -4.26 2.99 -2.23
CA ALA A 241 -4.68 2.78 -0.86
C ALA A 241 -6.12 3.24 -0.58
N PHE A 242 -6.81 2.49 0.27
CA PHE A 242 -8.11 2.87 0.81
C PHE A 242 -7.96 3.93 1.91
N SER A 243 -8.93 4.85 1.96
CA SER A 243 -9.20 5.60 3.19
C SER A 243 -9.64 4.65 4.32
N ILE A 244 -9.45 5.05 5.57
CA ILE A 244 -9.84 4.26 6.75
C ILE A 244 -11.33 3.87 6.73
N SER A 245 -12.18 4.75 6.19
CA SER A 245 -13.62 4.45 6.05
C SER A 245 -13.93 3.37 5.01
N GLY A 246 -13.01 3.09 4.08
CA GLY A 246 -13.25 2.24 2.91
C GLY A 246 -14.01 2.91 1.76
N ARG A 247 -14.53 4.13 1.96
CA ARG A 247 -15.33 4.84 0.95
C ARG A 247 -14.47 5.50 -0.12
N LEU A 248 -13.40 6.17 0.28
CA LEU A 248 -12.50 6.81 -0.68
C LEU A 248 -11.35 5.87 -1.01
N LEU A 249 -11.02 5.81 -2.29
CA LEU A 249 -9.90 5.08 -2.86
C LEU A 249 -8.96 6.09 -3.53
N PHE A 250 -7.67 5.98 -3.25
CA PHE A 250 -6.65 6.83 -3.83
C PHE A 250 -5.77 5.98 -4.74
N ALA A 251 -5.66 6.42 -6.00
CA ALA A 251 -4.81 5.79 -7.00
C ALA A 251 -3.70 6.78 -7.38
N GLY A 252 -2.45 6.39 -7.13
CA GLY A 252 -1.26 7.13 -7.51
C GLY A 252 -0.70 6.60 -8.81
N TYR A 253 -0.26 7.51 -9.67
CA TYR A 253 0.14 7.22 -11.04
C TYR A 253 1.61 7.54 -11.30
N ALA A 254 2.15 6.93 -12.36
CA ALA A 254 3.52 7.12 -12.79
C ALA A 254 3.87 8.55 -13.25
N ASN A 255 2.87 9.35 -13.63
CA ASN A 255 3.05 10.75 -14.04
C ASN A 255 2.99 11.76 -12.86
N GLY A 256 2.77 11.29 -11.64
CA GLY A 256 2.63 12.17 -10.46
C GLY A 256 1.20 12.54 -10.10
N ASP A 257 0.21 12.17 -10.91
CA ASP A 257 -1.19 12.37 -10.57
C ASP A 257 -1.64 11.42 -9.45
N CYS A 258 -2.54 11.91 -8.60
CA CYS A 258 -3.26 11.08 -7.65
C CYS A 258 -4.76 11.34 -7.77
N TYR A 259 -5.50 10.34 -8.22
CA TYR A 259 -6.94 10.40 -8.36
C TYR A 259 -7.62 9.79 -7.14
N VAL A 260 -8.65 10.47 -6.64
CA VAL A 260 -9.51 10.00 -5.56
C VAL A 260 -10.84 9.59 -6.15
N TRP A 261 -11.24 8.37 -5.83
CA TRP A 261 -12.48 7.74 -6.25
C TRP A 261 -13.39 7.54 -5.04
N ASP A 262 -14.68 7.74 -5.24
CA ASP A 262 -15.70 7.30 -4.29
C ASP A 262 -16.18 5.91 -4.71
N THR A 263 -15.90 4.91 -3.86
CA THR A 263 -16.19 3.51 -4.16
C THR A 263 -17.67 3.18 -4.18
N LEU A 264 -18.51 3.99 -3.52
CA LEU A 264 -19.97 3.84 -3.55
C LEU A 264 -20.56 4.42 -4.84
N LEU A 265 -20.00 5.53 -5.32
CA LEU A 265 -20.48 6.22 -6.53
C LEU A 265 -19.81 5.70 -7.81
N ALA A 266 -18.75 4.90 -7.69
CA ALA A 266 -17.95 4.41 -8.81
C ALA A 266 -17.40 5.52 -9.72
N GLN A 267 -17.04 6.68 -9.15
CA GLN A 267 -16.63 7.86 -9.89
C GLN A 267 -15.42 8.56 -9.27
N VAL A 268 -14.63 9.21 -10.12
CA VAL A 268 -13.59 10.15 -9.68
C VAL A 268 -14.25 11.35 -9.04
N VAL A 269 -13.88 11.64 -7.80
CA VAL A 269 -14.35 12.82 -7.07
C VAL A 269 -13.32 13.94 -7.03
N LEU A 270 -12.04 13.60 -7.19
CA LEU A 270 -10.95 14.56 -7.08
C LEU A 270 -9.72 14.08 -7.86
N ASN A 271 -9.01 15.01 -8.51
CA ASN A 271 -7.60 14.82 -8.87
C ASN A 271 -6.77 15.74 -7.96
N LEU A 272 -5.91 15.15 -7.13
CA LEU A 272 -5.02 15.90 -6.24
C LEU A 272 -3.85 16.56 -6.98
N GLY A 273 -3.42 15.98 -8.11
CA GLY A 273 -2.34 16.53 -8.94
C GLY A 273 -2.65 17.93 -9.43
N SER A 274 -3.89 18.16 -9.89
CA SER A 274 -4.33 19.45 -10.41
C SER A 274 -4.60 20.52 -9.35
N LEU A 275 -4.71 20.15 -8.06
CA LEU A 275 -4.95 21.12 -6.98
C LEU A 275 -3.68 21.58 -6.28
N HIS A 276 -2.62 20.76 -6.23
CA HIS A 276 -1.51 20.99 -5.29
C HIS A 276 -0.11 20.80 -5.85
N ASN A 277 0.10 20.59 -7.17
CA ASN A 277 1.40 20.14 -7.69
C ASN A 277 1.92 18.94 -6.89
N SER A 278 1.08 17.90 -6.72
CA SER A 278 1.31 16.85 -5.71
C SER A 278 2.69 16.22 -5.79
N HIS A 279 3.11 15.81 -7.00
CA HIS A 279 4.43 15.26 -7.25
C HIS A 279 4.88 15.61 -8.67
N GLU A 280 6.15 15.99 -8.84
CA GLU A 280 6.76 16.24 -10.16
C GLU A 280 7.09 14.94 -10.93
N GLY A 281 6.90 13.77 -10.31
CA GLY A 281 7.22 12.47 -10.90
C GLY A 281 6.43 11.32 -10.27
N ARG A 282 6.80 10.08 -10.63
CA ARG A 282 6.11 8.85 -10.24
C ARG A 282 5.82 8.76 -8.75
N ILE A 283 4.54 8.59 -8.40
CA ILE A 283 4.13 8.25 -7.04
C ILE A 283 4.51 6.78 -6.78
N SER A 284 5.45 6.52 -5.89
CA SER A 284 5.89 5.15 -5.60
C SER A 284 5.03 4.45 -4.54
N CYS A 285 4.42 5.20 -3.63
CA CYS A 285 3.60 4.67 -2.55
C CYS A 285 2.58 5.69 -2.06
N LEU A 286 1.49 5.19 -1.47
CA LEU A 286 0.49 5.95 -0.77
C LEU A 286 0.29 5.33 0.62
N GLY A 287 0.05 6.16 1.62
CA GLY A 287 -0.22 5.73 2.99
C GLY A 287 -1.25 6.64 3.65
N PHE A 288 -2.12 6.06 4.47
CA PHE A 288 -3.12 6.81 5.22
C PHE A 288 -2.83 6.79 6.71
N TRP A 289 -3.03 7.95 7.34
CA TRP A 289 -2.92 8.09 8.77
C TRP A 289 -4.31 8.08 9.42
N ALA A 290 -4.50 7.21 10.41
CA ALA A 290 -5.75 7.11 11.16
C ALA A 290 -5.88 8.23 12.19
N PHE A 291 -6.72 9.23 11.90
CA PHE A 291 -7.26 10.10 12.94
C PHE A 291 -8.46 9.43 13.60
N GLY A 292 -8.31 9.06 14.87
CA GLY A 292 -9.41 8.75 15.77
C GLY A 292 -9.31 9.66 16.99
N GLY A 293 -10.18 10.67 17.07
CA GLY A 293 -10.45 11.37 18.32
C GLY A 293 -9.82 12.76 18.47
N HIS A 294 -10.70 13.72 18.77
CA HIS A 294 -10.39 15.06 19.26
C HIS A 294 -9.28 15.08 20.31
N ARG A 295 -8.27 15.93 20.11
CA ARG A 295 -7.71 16.73 21.20
C ARG A 295 -7.47 18.15 20.71
N LYS A 296 -8.34 19.06 21.15
CA LYS A 296 -7.94 20.42 21.49
C LYS A 296 -6.81 20.27 22.50
N VAL A 297 -5.62 20.73 22.18
CA VAL A 297 -4.59 21.00 23.18
C VAL A 297 -4.42 22.52 23.16
N THR A 298 -5.01 23.17 24.16
CA THR A 298 -4.50 24.42 24.71
C THR A 298 -3.19 24.14 25.43
#